data_AF-A0AAN8J4I4-F1
#
_entry.id   AF-A0AAN8J4I4-F1
#
_cell.length_a   1.000
_cell.length_b   1.000
_cell.length_c   1.000
_cell.angle_alpha   90.00
_cell.angle_beta   90.00
_cell.angle_gamma   90.00
#
_symmetry.space_group_name_H-M   'P 1'
#
loop_
_entity.id
_entity.type
_entity.pdbx_description
1 polymer ?
#
loop_
_entity_poly.entity_id
_entity_poly.type
_entity_poly.pdbx_seq_one_letter_code
_entity_poly.pdbx_strand_id
1 'polypeptide(L)'
;MEETRSKPEKATGTRWLQHKRAACNSLIKSFPVIVCHLESLASDCSVKKDDQAKMQGYLKKLKSFKFVVNLLFFSQLLEPLSKLSLSLQSSGIDLLYAMYAMSCLEHLYTPLTNFEVTSDIKSLFDMAVSDSAIEYKGCKGSADIEKFEEDRKIICESVEKFVRTRFRDLNDKQEFQILKLIDLSIWPRS
;
A
#
# COMPACT_ATOMS: atom_id res chain seq x y z
N MET A 1 -1.82 12.58 -31.21
CA MET A 1 -2.13 11.87 -29.95
C MET A 1 -2.24 12.92 -28.88
N GLU A 2 -3.43 13.15 -28.34
CA GLU A 2 -3.66 14.12 -27.27
C GLU A 2 -3.12 13.53 -25.96
N GLU A 3 -2.02 14.09 -25.45
CA GLU A 3 -1.55 13.79 -24.10
C GLU A 3 -2.57 14.36 -23.11
N THR A 4 -3.45 13.52 -22.59
CA THR A 4 -4.28 13.86 -21.44
C THR A 4 -3.38 14.03 -20.22
N ARG A 5 -2.93 15.28 -19.97
CA ARG A 5 -2.20 15.64 -18.76
C ARG A 5 -3.13 15.53 -17.55
N SER A 6 -3.02 14.44 -16.82
CA SER A 6 -3.66 14.27 -15.51
C SER A 6 -3.13 15.33 -14.55
N LYS A 7 -3.96 16.27 -14.11
CA LYS A 7 -3.58 17.22 -13.05
C LYS A 7 -3.24 16.43 -11.77
N PRO A 8 -2.17 16.80 -11.04
CA PRO A 8 -1.92 16.21 -9.74
C PRO A 8 -3.09 16.54 -8.81
N GLU A 9 -3.78 15.51 -8.30
CA GLU A 9 -4.80 15.69 -7.28
C GLU A 9 -4.18 16.26 -6.01
N LYS A 10 -4.86 17.23 -5.39
CA LYS A 10 -4.43 17.80 -4.12
C LYS A 10 -4.39 16.68 -3.06
N ALA A 11 -3.22 16.39 -2.52
CA ALA A 11 -3.02 15.40 -1.46
C ALA A 11 -3.51 15.85 -0.06
N THR A 12 -4.20 16.99 0.03
CA THR A 12 -4.64 17.60 1.29
C THR A 12 -6.14 17.39 1.51
N GLY A 13 -6.51 16.76 2.63
CA GLY A 13 -7.90 16.51 3.05
C GLY A 13 -8.09 15.15 3.75
N THR A 14 -9.33 14.77 4.06
CA THR A 14 -9.70 13.45 4.64
C THR A 14 -9.48 12.27 3.69
N ARG A 15 -9.09 12.53 2.44
CA ARG A 15 -8.83 11.54 1.39
C ARG A 15 -7.35 11.16 1.22
N TRP A 16 -6.51 11.50 2.19
CA TRP A 16 -5.07 11.26 2.13
C TRP A 16 -4.72 9.80 1.80
N LEU A 17 -5.49 8.85 2.33
CA LEU A 17 -5.25 7.43 2.18
C LEU A 17 -5.49 6.95 0.74
N GLN A 18 -6.54 7.45 0.12
CA GLN A 18 -6.89 7.20 -1.28
C GLN A 18 -5.82 7.76 -2.21
N HIS A 19 -5.30 8.96 -1.93
CA HIS A 19 -4.19 9.53 -2.68
C HIS A 19 -2.90 8.72 -2.52
N LYS A 20 -2.60 8.21 -1.31
CA LYS A 20 -1.43 7.34 -1.09
C LYS A 20 -1.56 6.03 -1.85
N ARG A 21 -2.73 5.38 -1.81
CA ARG A 21 -3.03 4.18 -2.60
C ARG A 21 -2.88 4.45 -4.10
N ALA A 22 -3.45 5.54 -4.60
CA ALA A 22 -3.37 5.91 -6.01
C ALA A 22 -1.92 6.16 -6.45
N ALA A 23 -1.12 6.82 -5.60
CA ALA A 23 0.31 7.04 -5.86
C ALA A 23 1.10 5.72 -5.90
N CYS A 24 0.90 4.82 -4.94
CA CYS A 24 1.52 3.49 -4.94
C CYS A 24 1.18 2.71 -6.21
N ASN A 25 -0.10 2.65 -6.57
CA ASN A 25 -0.56 1.95 -7.78
C ASN A 25 -0.01 2.58 -9.06
N SER A 26 0.03 3.91 -9.14
CA SER A 26 0.57 4.61 -10.31
C SER A 26 2.07 4.39 -10.45
N LEU A 27 2.80 4.40 -9.33
CA LEU A 27 4.22 4.13 -9.29
C LEU A 27 4.52 2.69 -9.69
N ILE A 28 3.78 1.70 -9.17
CA ILE A 28 3.92 0.28 -9.54
C ILE A 28 3.68 0.09 -11.05
N LYS A 29 2.61 0.66 -11.59
CA LYS A 29 2.29 0.57 -13.03
C LYS A 29 3.34 1.22 -13.92
N SER A 30 3.88 2.35 -13.48
CA SER A 30 4.85 3.14 -14.26
C SER A 30 6.30 2.77 -13.95
N PHE A 31 6.53 1.81 -13.06
CA PHE A 31 7.85 1.48 -12.53
C PHE A 31 8.85 1.12 -13.65
N PRO A 32 8.53 0.24 -14.63
CA PRO A 32 9.47 -0.10 -15.69
C PRO A 32 9.85 1.11 -16.55
N VAL A 33 8.87 1.98 -16.83
CA VAL A 33 9.07 3.19 -17.65
C VAL A 33 9.94 4.20 -16.90
N ILE A 34 9.71 4.40 -15.60
CA ILE A 34 10.52 5.29 -14.76
C ILE A 34 11.96 4.79 -14.67
N VAL A 35 12.15 3.49 -14.47
CA VAL A 35 13.48 2.87 -14.41
C VAL A 35 14.21 3.05 -15.73
N CYS A 36 13.58 2.68 -16.85
CA CYS A 36 14.17 2.82 -18.19
C CYS A 36 14.52 4.28 -18.53
N HIS A 37 13.64 5.23 -18.17
CA HIS A 37 13.89 6.64 -18.40
C HIS A 37 15.09 7.16 -17.58
N LEU A 38 15.16 6.77 -16.31
CA LEU A 38 16.28 7.15 -15.43
C LEU A 38 17.59 6.49 -15.88
N GLU A 39 17.57 5.26 -16.39
CA GLU A 39 18.74 4.60 -17.00
C GLU A 39 19.22 5.36 -18.22
N SER A 40 18.32 5.75 -19.11
CA SER A 40 18.65 6.57 -20.27
C SER A 40 19.32 7.89 -19.86
N LEU A 41 18.77 8.60 -18.88
CA LEU A 41 19.37 9.85 -18.37
C LEU A 41 20.71 9.64 -17.65
N ALA A 42 20.89 8.50 -16.99
CA ALA A 42 22.13 8.15 -16.31
C ALA A 42 23.27 7.81 -17.27
N SER A 43 22.94 7.35 -18.48
CA SER A 43 23.90 6.97 -19.53
C SER A 43 24.08 8.02 -20.63
N ASP A 44 23.26 9.07 -20.66
CA ASP A 44 23.30 10.11 -21.69
C ASP A 44 24.47 11.09 -21.48
N CYS A 45 25.46 11.05 -22.37
CA CYS A 45 26.64 11.93 -22.34
C CYS A 45 26.32 13.43 -22.53
N SER A 46 25.12 13.79 -22.97
CA SER A 46 24.67 15.19 -23.08
C SER A 46 24.24 15.78 -21.74
N VAL A 47 23.95 14.95 -20.74
CA VAL A 47 23.58 15.36 -19.38
C VAL A 47 24.83 15.71 -18.58
N LYS A 48 24.74 16.72 -17.71
CA LYS A 48 25.83 17.09 -16.80
C LYS A 48 26.21 15.91 -15.90
N LYS A 49 27.52 15.69 -15.70
CA LYS A 49 28.04 14.59 -14.86
C LYS A 49 27.42 14.55 -13.46
N ASP A 50 27.20 15.70 -12.84
CA ASP A 50 26.55 15.80 -11.53
C ASP A 50 25.11 15.29 -11.55
N ASP A 51 24.37 15.55 -12.63
CA ASP A 51 22.99 15.11 -12.77
C ASP A 51 22.93 13.62 -13.14
N GLN A 52 23.86 13.11 -13.96
CA GLN A 52 24.03 11.67 -14.19
C GLN A 52 24.25 10.91 -12.86
N ALA A 53 25.15 11.41 -12.00
CA ALA A 53 25.42 10.81 -10.70
C ALA A 53 24.18 10.80 -9.79
N LYS A 54 23.36 11.86 -9.83
CA LYS A 54 22.07 11.88 -9.11
C LYS A 54 21.10 10.82 -9.65
N MET A 55 20.96 10.70 -10.97
CA MET A 55 20.08 9.69 -11.58
C MET A 55 20.50 8.27 -11.22
N GLN A 56 21.81 7.98 -11.23
CA GLN A 56 22.36 6.70 -10.75
C GLN A 56 22.03 6.46 -9.26
N GLY A 57 22.13 7.50 -8.44
CA GLY A 57 21.73 7.44 -7.03
C GLY A 57 20.24 7.13 -6.83
N TYR A 58 19.37 7.72 -7.65
CA TYR A 58 17.94 7.42 -7.63
C TYR A 58 17.63 6.01 -8.12
N LEU A 59 18.25 5.57 -9.21
CA LEU A 59 18.13 4.19 -9.70
C LEU A 59 18.51 3.17 -8.64
N LYS A 60 19.64 3.38 -7.95
CA LYS A 60 20.08 2.50 -6.86
C LYS A 60 19.05 2.39 -5.74
N LYS A 61 18.36 3.50 -5.40
CA LYS A 61 17.30 3.50 -4.38
C LYS A 61 16.03 2.81 -4.88
N LEU A 62 15.58 3.13 -6.10
CA LEU A 62 14.36 2.57 -6.70
C LEU A 62 14.47 1.07 -6.92
N LYS A 63 15.63 0.58 -7.37
CA LYS A 63 15.91 -0.85 -7.56
C LYS A 63 16.29 -1.58 -6.26
N SER A 64 16.37 -0.88 -5.13
CA SER A 64 16.73 -1.54 -3.86
C SER A 64 15.62 -2.48 -3.40
N PHE A 65 16.00 -3.65 -2.88
CA PHE A 65 15.08 -4.63 -2.30
C PHE A 65 14.10 -3.97 -1.32
N LYS A 66 14.66 -3.19 -0.37
CA LYS A 66 13.88 -2.48 0.64
C LYS A 66 12.80 -1.60 0.02
N PHE A 67 13.11 -0.85 -1.04
CA PHE A 67 12.14 0.04 -1.67
C PHE A 67 11.02 -0.75 -2.35
N VAL A 68 11.37 -1.72 -3.20
CA VAL A 68 10.41 -2.51 -3.97
C VAL A 68 9.45 -3.26 -3.05
N VAL A 69 9.99 -3.96 -2.04
CA VAL A 69 9.17 -4.74 -1.10
C VAL A 69 8.25 -3.84 -0.28
N ASN A 70 8.74 -2.70 0.22
CA ASN A 70 7.88 -1.77 0.96
C ASN A 70 6.80 -1.13 0.08
N LEU A 71 7.12 -0.77 -1.18
CA LEU A 71 6.14 -0.23 -2.11
C LEU A 71 4.98 -1.20 -2.33
N LEU A 72 5.29 -2.48 -2.49
CA LEU A 72 4.31 -3.54 -2.67
C LEU A 72 3.50 -3.80 -1.40
N PHE A 73 4.17 -3.89 -0.26
CA PHE A 73 3.50 -4.02 1.03
C PHE A 73 2.52 -2.86 1.28
N PHE A 74 2.94 -1.62 1.03
CA PHE A 74 2.05 -0.46 1.15
C PHE A 74 0.89 -0.52 0.16
N SER A 75 1.10 -1.03 -1.05
CA SER A 75 0.00 -1.22 -2.01
C SER A 75 -1.08 -2.16 -1.47
N GLN A 76 -0.67 -3.29 -0.88
CA GLN A 76 -1.59 -4.27 -0.28
C GLN A 76 -2.25 -3.73 1.00
N LEU A 77 -1.48 -3.04 1.84
CA LEU A 77 -1.97 -2.45 3.10
C LEU A 77 -2.98 -1.32 2.88
N LEU A 78 -2.71 -0.43 1.93
CA LEU A 78 -3.52 0.76 1.70
C LEU A 78 -4.85 0.43 1.00
N GLU A 79 -4.95 -0.69 0.29
CA GLU A 79 -6.15 -1.14 -0.42
C GLU A 79 -7.39 -1.27 0.51
N PRO A 80 -7.38 -2.15 1.52
CA PRO A 80 -8.52 -2.32 2.43
C PRO A 80 -8.77 -1.08 3.29
N LEU A 81 -7.70 -0.42 3.76
CA LEU A 81 -7.84 0.79 4.58
C LEU A 81 -8.50 1.93 3.78
N SER A 82 -8.15 2.08 2.49
CA SER A 82 -8.76 3.08 1.61
C SER A 82 -10.24 2.80 1.37
N LYS A 83 -10.60 1.53 1.18
CA LYS A 83 -12.01 1.10 1.03
C LYS A 83 -12.81 1.43 2.27
N LEU A 84 -12.31 1.04 3.45
CA LEU A 84 -12.96 1.38 4.73
C LEU A 84 -13.11 2.90 4.89
N SER A 85 -12.05 3.66 4.64
CA SER A 85 -12.08 5.11 4.75
C SER A 85 -13.13 5.75 3.84
N LEU A 86 -13.30 5.27 2.60
CA LEU A 86 -14.35 5.72 1.69
C LEU A 86 -15.74 5.28 2.17
N SER A 87 -15.87 4.01 2.55
CA SER A 87 -17.11 3.44 3.08
C SER A 87 -17.61 4.15 4.33
N LEU A 88 -16.72 4.73 5.14
CA LEU A 88 -17.06 5.52 6.33
C LEU A 88 -17.31 7.02 6.04
N GLN A 89 -17.05 7.51 4.82
CA GLN A 89 -17.24 8.91 4.43
C GLN A 89 -18.47 9.14 3.52
N SER A 90 -19.16 8.07 3.12
CA SER A 90 -20.40 8.12 2.33
C SER A 90 -21.55 8.80 3.10
N SER A 91 -22.41 9.55 2.39
CA SER A 91 -23.51 10.30 2.99
C SER A 91 -24.68 9.43 3.48
N GLY A 92 -24.75 8.17 3.04
CA GLY A 92 -25.82 7.22 3.37
C GLY A 92 -25.44 6.18 4.41
N ILE A 93 -24.41 6.43 5.21
CA ILE A 93 -23.94 5.46 6.21
C ILE A 93 -24.80 5.57 7.44
N ASP A 94 -25.37 4.43 7.84
CA ASP A 94 -25.87 4.25 9.18
C ASP A 94 -24.83 3.56 10.08
N LEU A 95 -25.14 3.52 11.35
CA LEU A 95 -24.26 2.98 12.37
C LEU A 95 -24.06 1.46 12.22
N LEU A 96 -25.06 0.74 11.69
CA LEU A 96 -24.97 -0.70 11.41
C LEU A 96 -23.96 -0.98 10.30
N TYR A 97 -24.00 -0.20 9.21
CA TYR A 97 -23.04 -0.29 8.12
C TYR A 97 -21.63 0.06 8.58
N ALA A 98 -21.48 1.05 9.46
CA ALA A 98 -20.17 1.36 10.05
C ALA A 98 -19.62 0.18 10.86
N MET A 99 -20.46 -0.51 11.65
CA MET A 99 -20.07 -1.71 12.40
C MET A 99 -19.72 -2.89 11.49
N TYR A 100 -20.51 -3.10 10.43
CA TYR A 100 -20.25 -4.14 9.42
C TYR A 100 -18.94 -3.88 8.66
N ALA A 101 -18.71 -2.65 8.18
CA ALA A 101 -17.48 -2.30 7.49
C ALA A 101 -16.23 -2.52 8.37
N MET A 102 -16.38 -2.32 9.68
CA MET A 102 -15.33 -2.59 10.67
C MET A 102 -15.08 -4.08 10.88
N SER A 103 -16.11 -4.94 10.94
CA SER A 103 -15.92 -6.39 11.05
C SER A 103 -15.27 -6.96 9.78
N CYS A 104 -15.62 -6.44 8.59
CA CYS A 104 -14.94 -6.80 7.36
C CYS A 104 -13.44 -6.48 7.39
N LEU A 105 -13.03 -5.41 8.08
CA LEU A 105 -11.62 -5.08 8.25
C LEU A 105 -10.90 -6.09 9.16
N GLU A 106 -11.56 -6.59 10.22
CA GLU A 106 -11.01 -7.63 11.09
C GLU A 106 -10.67 -8.92 10.29
N HIS A 107 -11.52 -9.28 9.34
CA HIS A 107 -11.28 -10.39 8.41
C HIS A 107 -10.23 -10.09 7.32
N LEU A 108 -9.90 -8.83 7.09
CA LEU A 108 -8.86 -8.39 6.15
C LEU A 108 -7.46 -8.31 6.78
N TYR A 109 -7.34 -8.28 8.11
CA TYR A 109 -6.04 -8.32 8.79
C TYR A 109 -5.36 -9.69 8.71
N THR A 110 -6.13 -10.78 8.63
CA THR A 110 -5.60 -12.15 8.52
C THR A 110 -4.79 -12.36 7.23
N PRO A 111 -5.26 -11.87 6.06
CA PRO A 111 -4.43 -11.79 4.85
C PRO A 111 -3.26 -10.80 4.95
N LEU A 112 -3.38 -9.66 5.65
CA LEU A 112 -2.29 -8.69 5.80
C LEU A 112 -1.11 -9.25 6.63
N THR A 113 -1.39 -10.17 7.56
CA THR A 113 -0.35 -10.92 8.28
C THR A 113 0.32 -11.99 7.42
N ASN A 114 -0.42 -12.55 6.46
CA ASN A 114 0.07 -13.52 5.48
C ASN A 114 0.41 -12.80 4.17
N PHE A 115 1.46 -11.98 4.18
CA PHE A 115 1.95 -11.32 2.98
C PHE A 115 2.30 -12.37 1.93
N GLU A 116 1.42 -12.54 0.95
CA GLU A 116 1.71 -13.37 -0.21
C GLU A 116 2.39 -12.52 -1.28
N VAL A 117 3.57 -12.99 -1.69
CA VAL A 117 4.28 -12.48 -2.85
C VAL A 117 3.47 -12.86 -4.09
N THR A 118 2.57 -11.97 -4.53
CA THR A 118 1.77 -12.16 -5.75
C THR A 118 2.65 -12.28 -6.99
N SER A 119 2.12 -12.84 -8.08
CA SER A 119 2.83 -13.00 -9.37
C SER A 119 3.42 -11.70 -9.91
N ASP A 120 2.75 -10.57 -9.65
CA ASP A 120 3.20 -9.22 -10.04
C ASP A 120 4.49 -8.80 -9.31
N ILE A 121 4.75 -9.40 -8.14
CA ILE A 121 5.96 -9.15 -7.36
C ILE A 121 7.14 -9.85 -7.99
N LYS A 122 6.98 -11.11 -8.43
CA LYS A 122 8.04 -11.82 -9.16
C LYS A 122 8.42 -11.07 -10.42
N SER A 123 7.46 -10.60 -11.20
CA SER A 123 7.76 -9.87 -12.45
C SER A 123 8.42 -8.50 -12.22
N LEU A 124 8.04 -7.75 -11.18
CA LEU A 124 8.72 -6.49 -10.81
C LEU A 124 10.12 -6.73 -10.26
N PHE A 125 10.31 -7.81 -9.49
CA PHE A 125 11.63 -8.26 -9.07
C PHE A 125 12.48 -8.68 -10.26
N ASP A 126 11.96 -9.52 -11.13
CA ASP A 126 12.66 -10.04 -12.31
C ASP A 126 13.03 -8.92 -13.29
N MET A 127 12.15 -7.91 -13.47
CA MET A 127 12.45 -6.70 -14.26
C MET A 127 13.48 -5.76 -13.59
N ALA A 128 13.54 -5.71 -12.26
CA ALA A 128 14.59 -4.95 -11.57
C ALA A 128 15.96 -5.67 -11.62
N VAL A 129 15.96 -6.99 -11.84
CA VAL A 129 17.10 -7.91 -11.76
C VAL A 129 17.66 -8.30 -13.14
N SER A 130 16.95 -8.05 -14.24
CA SER A 130 17.39 -8.42 -15.60
C SER A 130 18.60 -7.64 -16.14
N ASP A 131 19.05 -6.59 -15.43
CA ASP A 131 20.27 -5.87 -15.78
C ASP A 131 21.45 -6.45 -14.98
N SER A 132 22.26 -7.23 -15.69
CA SER A 132 23.32 -8.13 -15.23
C SER A 132 24.52 -7.42 -14.59
N ALA A 133 24.28 -6.70 -13.50
CA ALA A 133 25.29 -6.18 -12.57
C ALA A 133 24.71 -5.84 -11.18
N ILE A 134 23.43 -6.11 -10.92
CA ILE A 134 22.89 -6.13 -9.56
C ILE A 134 22.68 -7.59 -9.23
N GLU A 135 23.68 -8.18 -8.57
CA GLU A 135 23.57 -9.50 -7.96
C GLU A 135 22.19 -9.65 -7.31
N TYR A 136 21.54 -10.79 -7.58
CA TYR A 136 20.55 -11.35 -6.68
C TYR A 136 21.26 -11.71 -5.36
N LYS A 137 21.61 -10.66 -4.59
CA LYS A 137 22.36 -10.59 -3.33
C LYS A 137 22.74 -9.14 -2.93
N GLY A 138 21.99 -8.13 -3.38
CA GLY A 138 21.92 -6.83 -2.70
C GLY A 138 21.28 -6.90 -1.29
N CYS A 139 20.70 -8.04 -0.92
CA CYS A 139 20.36 -8.39 0.45
C CYS A 139 21.62 -8.91 1.16
N LYS A 140 22.07 -8.21 2.19
CA LYS A 140 22.96 -8.82 3.18
C LYS A 140 22.09 -9.73 4.05
N GLY A 141 21.88 -10.95 3.58
CA GLY A 141 21.48 -12.10 4.38
C GLY A 141 20.00 -12.22 4.72
N SER A 142 19.69 -13.34 5.36
CA SER A 142 18.45 -13.60 6.11
C SER A 142 17.94 -12.36 6.87
N ALA A 143 18.89 -11.56 7.39
CA ALA A 143 18.65 -10.36 8.17
C ALA A 143 17.80 -9.27 7.49
N ASP A 144 17.93 -9.01 6.18
CA ASP A 144 17.13 -7.96 5.52
C ASP A 144 15.68 -8.39 5.30
N ILE A 145 15.46 -9.70 5.10
CA ILE A 145 14.12 -10.30 5.00
C ILE A 145 13.51 -10.38 6.40
N GLU A 146 14.24 -10.88 7.38
CA GLU A 146 13.84 -10.92 8.80
C GLU A 146 13.47 -9.53 9.31
N LYS A 147 14.28 -8.52 8.98
CA LYS A 147 13.99 -7.14 9.34
C LYS A 147 12.73 -6.60 8.65
N PHE A 148 12.53 -6.94 7.37
CA PHE A 148 11.28 -6.58 6.69
C PHE A 148 10.08 -7.28 7.35
N GLU A 149 10.18 -8.56 7.69
CA GLU A 149 9.13 -9.31 8.37
C GLU A 149 8.80 -8.70 9.75
N GLU A 150 9.83 -8.30 10.50
CA GLU A 150 9.69 -7.59 11.78
C GLU A 150 9.02 -6.22 11.59
N ASP A 151 9.53 -5.39 10.68
CA ASP A 151 8.96 -4.08 10.34
C ASP A 151 7.49 -4.22 9.88
N ARG A 152 7.20 -5.23 9.06
CA ARG A 152 5.85 -5.54 8.58
C ARG A 152 4.93 -5.86 9.74
N LYS A 153 5.35 -6.75 10.64
CA LYS A 153 4.56 -7.15 11.80
C LYS A 153 4.26 -5.94 12.69
N ILE A 154 5.26 -5.11 12.97
CA ILE A 154 5.10 -3.88 13.76
C ILE A 154 4.09 -2.92 13.10
N ILE A 155 4.17 -2.73 11.79
CA ILE A 155 3.24 -1.86 11.06
C ILE A 155 1.82 -2.43 11.11
N CYS A 156 1.64 -3.73 10.86
CA CYS A 156 0.33 -4.38 10.91
C CYS A 156 -0.31 -4.28 12.31
N GLU A 157 0.45 -4.60 13.36
CA GLU A 157 0.00 -4.49 14.75
C GLU A 157 -0.34 -3.04 15.12
N SER A 158 0.46 -2.08 14.65
CA SER A 158 0.19 -0.66 14.88
C SER A 158 -1.11 -0.22 14.21
N VAL A 159 -1.32 -0.58 12.94
CA VAL A 159 -2.54 -0.26 12.20
C VAL A 159 -3.75 -0.87 12.88
N GLU A 160 -3.69 -2.14 13.25
CA GLU A 160 -4.77 -2.82 13.97
C GLU A 160 -5.10 -2.10 15.28
N LYS A 161 -4.07 -1.81 16.10
CA LYS A 161 -4.24 -1.10 17.37
C LYS A 161 -4.87 0.28 17.17
N PHE A 162 -4.45 1.03 16.15
CA PHE A 162 -5.00 2.35 15.85
C PHE A 162 -6.46 2.25 15.46
N VAL A 163 -6.82 1.32 14.57
CA VAL A 163 -8.20 1.14 14.15
C VAL A 163 -9.09 0.71 15.33
N ARG A 164 -8.66 -0.29 16.12
CA ARG A 164 -9.39 -0.72 17.32
C ARG A 164 -9.60 0.40 18.32
N THR A 165 -8.57 1.22 18.55
CA THR A 165 -8.65 2.35 19.49
C THR A 165 -9.58 3.44 18.95
N ARG A 166 -9.52 3.75 17.66
CA ARG A 166 -10.33 4.80 17.04
C ARG A 166 -11.82 4.52 17.08
N PHE A 167 -12.19 3.24 17.01
CA PHE A 167 -13.57 2.76 16.98
C PHE A 167 -13.96 1.98 18.24
N ARG A 168 -13.21 2.14 19.33
CA ARG A 168 -13.46 1.47 20.62
C ARG A 168 -14.90 1.66 21.08
N ASP A 169 -15.40 2.89 20.99
CA ASP A 169 -16.74 3.24 21.40
C ASP A 169 -17.80 2.36 20.72
N LEU A 170 -17.66 2.05 19.43
CA LEU A 170 -18.59 1.21 18.66
C LEU A 170 -18.68 -0.23 19.17
N ASN A 171 -17.64 -0.71 19.86
CA ASN A 171 -17.60 -2.06 20.42
C ASN A 171 -17.90 -2.11 21.91
N ASP A 172 -17.51 -1.08 22.68
CA ASP A 172 -17.54 -1.12 24.14
C ASP A 172 -18.81 -0.49 24.72
N LYS A 173 -19.46 0.43 24.00
CA LYS A 173 -20.69 1.10 24.47
C LYS A 173 -21.91 0.19 24.31
N GLN A 174 -22.65 0.01 25.41
CA GLN A 174 -23.82 -0.87 25.47
C GLN A 174 -24.91 -0.43 24.47
N GLU A 175 -25.02 0.87 24.22
CA GLU A 175 -25.94 1.47 23.27
C GLU A 175 -25.70 0.99 21.83
N PHE A 176 -24.44 0.73 21.46
CA PHE A 176 -24.07 0.23 20.14
C PHE A 176 -24.08 -1.31 20.07
N GLN A 177 -23.96 -2.00 21.20
CA GLN A 177 -24.15 -3.45 21.28
C GLN A 177 -25.59 -3.86 20.94
N ILE A 178 -26.58 -3.04 21.31
CA ILE A 178 -28.00 -3.27 20.97
C ILE A 178 -28.22 -3.28 19.45
N LEU A 179 -27.43 -2.51 18.69
CA LEU A 179 -27.52 -2.50 17.23
C LEU A 179 -27.07 -3.83 16.61
N LYS A 180 -26.19 -4.60 17.27
CA LYS A 180 -25.84 -5.96 16.82
C LYS A 180 -27.04 -6.91 16.89
N LEU A 181 -28.02 -6.66 17.77
CA LEU A 181 -29.26 -7.44 17.87
C LEU A 181 -30.27 -7.05 16.79
N ILE A 182 -30.17 -5.84 16.23
CA ILE A 182 -31.04 -5.30 15.18
C ILE A 182 -30.51 -5.65 13.78
N ASP A 183 -29.36 -6.33 13.69
CA ASP A 183 -28.84 -6.82 12.42
C ASP A 183 -29.84 -7.82 11.78
N LEU A 184 -30.59 -7.31 10.79
CA LEU A 184 -31.63 -8.03 10.07
C LEU A 184 -31.07 -9.22 9.26
N SER A 185 -29.75 -9.34 9.13
CA SER A 185 -29.11 -10.52 8.55
C SER A 185 -29.20 -11.77 9.44
N ILE A 186 -29.47 -11.59 10.74
CA ILE A 186 -29.62 -12.65 11.76
C ILE A 186 -31.11 -13.00 11.98
N TRP A 187 -32.03 -12.20 11.45
CA TRP A 187 -33.46 -12.47 11.57
C TRP A 187 -33.86 -13.68 10.71
N PRO A 188 -34.64 -14.65 11.24
CA PRO A 188 -35.07 -15.80 10.46
C PRO A 188 -35.86 -15.30 9.24
N ARG A 189 -35.31 -15.54 8.05
CA ARG A 189 -36.02 -15.29 6.79
C ARG A 189 -37.19 -16.27 6.75
N SER A 190 -38.40 -15.72 6.72
CA SER A 190 -39.65 -16.47 6.55
C SER A 190 -39.75 -17.01 5.13
#